data_AF-A0A9Q8SFA9-F1
#
_entry.id   AF-A0A9Q8SFA9-F1
#
_cell.length_a   1.000
_cell.length_b   1.000
_cell.length_c   1.000
_cell.angle_alpha   90.00
_cell.angle_beta   90.00
_cell.angle_gamma   90.00
#
_symmetry.space_group_name_H-M   'P 1'
#
loop_
_entity.id
_entity.type
_entity.pdbx_description
1 polymer ?
#
loop_
_entity_poly.entity_id
_entity_poly.type
_entity_poly.pdbx_seq_one_letter_code
_entity_poly.pdbx_strand_id
1 'polypeptide(L)'
;MFIPSPHAETRISTLQQLIRENPLGVLTTAIPSDAHPLILASHIPFVLDVEDETSDEDLGRLRGHLARQNPQSKAMIEAVQSAGTESTTLDQEVLVLFTAAPHHYVTPKFYTETKPTTAKVVPTWNYAAVQAH
;
A
#
# COMPACT_ATOMS: atom_id res chain seq x y z
N MET A 1 -2.55 10.39 -3.79
CA MET A 1 -1.25 11.09 -3.98
C MET A 1 -1.24 11.68 -5.39
N PHE A 2 -0.74 12.91 -5.58
CA PHE A 2 -0.48 13.39 -6.95
C PHE A 2 0.81 12.75 -7.45
N ILE A 3 0.72 11.96 -8.52
CA ILE A 3 1.88 11.30 -9.15
C ILE A 3 1.98 11.87 -10.57
N PRO A 4 3.01 12.67 -10.88
CA PRO A 4 3.25 13.11 -12.25
C PRO A 4 3.40 11.91 -13.18
N SER A 5 2.93 12.05 -14.43
CA SER A 5 2.98 10.95 -15.42
C SER A 5 4.34 10.26 -15.54
N PRO A 6 5.51 10.95 -15.52
CA PRO A 6 6.82 10.29 -15.57
C PRO A 6 7.15 9.39 -14.37
N HIS A 7 6.41 9.50 -13.28
CA HIS A 7 6.60 8.72 -12.05
C HIS A 7 5.45 7.76 -11.77
N ALA A 8 4.41 7.77 -12.61
CA ALA A 8 3.29 6.87 -12.50
C ALA A 8 3.58 5.60 -13.31
N GLU A 9 3.70 4.47 -12.62
CA GLU A 9 3.66 3.15 -13.24
C GLU A 9 2.21 2.67 -13.30
N THR A 10 1.76 2.22 -14.46
CA THR A 10 0.37 1.83 -14.70
C THR A 10 0.23 0.39 -15.20
N ARG A 11 1.34 -0.29 -15.51
CA ARG A 11 1.30 -1.69 -15.96
C ARG A 11 1.03 -2.61 -14.78
N ILE A 12 -0.09 -3.31 -14.82
CA ILE A 12 -0.53 -4.19 -13.73
C ILE A 12 0.53 -5.23 -13.38
N SER A 13 1.12 -5.88 -14.37
CA SER A 13 2.22 -6.85 -14.17
C SER A 13 3.40 -6.29 -13.36
N THR A 14 3.83 -5.05 -13.62
CA THR A 14 4.90 -4.38 -12.83
C THR A 14 4.48 -4.12 -11.39
N LEU A 15 3.23 -3.68 -11.19
CA LEU A 15 2.70 -3.41 -9.84
C LEU A 15 2.57 -4.70 -9.03
N GLN A 16 2.04 -5.77 -9.66
CA GLN A 16 1.94 -7.10 -9.06
C GLN A 16 3.32 -7.68 -8.73
N GLN A 17 4.31 -7.51 -9.61
CA GLN A 17 5.69 -7.91 -9.34
C GLN A 17 6.25 -7.20 -8.10
N LEU A 18 6.04 -5.89 -7.97
CA LEU A 18 6.50 -5.14 -6.79
C LEU A 18 5.86 -5.68 -5.50
N ILE A 19 4.57 -6.00 -5.51
CA ILE A 19 3.89 -6.63 -4.37
C ILE A 19 4.53 -7.97 -4.03
N ARG A 20 4.78 -8.84 -5.02
CA ARG A 20 5.39 -10.17 -4.81
C ARG A 20 6.81 -10.08 -4.25
N GLU A 21 7.60 -9.11 -4.70
CA GLU A 21 8.97 -8.89 -4.23
C GLU A 21 9.02 -8.22 -2.85
N ASN A 22 7.95 -7.51 -2.45
CA ASN A 22 7.87 -6.78 -1.18
C ASN A 22 6.59 -7.15 -0.42
N PRO A 23 6.39 -8.42 -0.01
CA PRO A 23 5.10 -8.93 0.44
C PRO A 23 4.68 -8.44 1.83
N LEU A 24 5.55 -7.75 2.57
CA LEU A 24 5.21 -7.15 3.85
C LEU A 24 4.53 -5.80 3.62
N GLY A 25 3.20 -5.82 3.51
CA GLY A 25 2.38 -4.63 3.31
C GLY A 25 1.94 -3.98 4.62
N VAL A 26 1.52 -2.72 4.55
CA VAL A 26 0.88 -2.00 5.65
C VAL A 26 -0.62 -1.89 5.39
N LEU A 27 -1.42 -2.70 6.09
CA LEU A 27 -2.88 -2.64 6.05
C LEU A 27 -3.36 -1.49 6.92
N THR A 28 -4.00 -0.50 6.31
CA THR A 28 -4.57 0.68 6.95
C THR A 28 -6.08 0.67 6.83
N THR A 29 -6.77 0.89 7.95
CA THR A 29 -8.23 0.95 8.05
C THR A 29 -8.64 2.21 8.78
N ALA A 30 -9.77 2.81 8.38
CA ALA A 30 -10.40 3.95 9.06
C ALA A 30 -11.83 3.57 9.47
N ILE A 31 -11.97 2.85 10.59
CA ILE A 31 -13.24 2.26 11.03
C ILE A 31 -13.68 2.91 12.34
N PRO A 32 -14.85 3.57 12.40
CA PRO A 32 -15.39 4.09 13.65
C PRO A 32 -15.60 2.98 14.68
N SER A 33 -15.09 3.18 15.90
CA SER A 33 -15.27 2.26 17.03
C SER A 33 -15.24 3.06 18.33
N ASP A 34 -16.09 2.67 19.29
CA ASP A 34 -16.07 3.24 20.63
C ASP A 34 -14.90 2.70 21.48
N ALA A 35 -14.38 1.52 21.11
CA ALA A 35 -13.35 0.80 21.87
C ALA A 35 -11.94 0.89 21.27
N HIS A 36 -11.84 1.29 19.99
CA HIS A 36 -10.60 1.26 19.22
C HIS A 36 -10.36 2.58 18.48
N PRO A 37 -9.09 2.97 18.23
CA PRO A 37 -8.78 4.15 17.42
C PRO A 37 -9.40 4.07 16.02
N LEU A 38 -9.85 5.21 15.49
CA LEU A 38 -10.43 5.32 14.15
C LEU A 38 -9.47 4.81 13.07
N ILE A 39 -8.22 5.28 13.09
CA ILE A 39 -7.20 4.91 12.11
C ILE A 39 -6.24 3.92 12.75
N LEU A 40 -6.14 2.74 12.14
CA LEU A 40 -5.24 1.67 12.56
C LEU A 40 -4.43 1.18 11.37
N ALA A 41 -3.17 0.82 11.64
CA ALA A 41 -2.26 0.28 10.65
C ALA A 41 -1.47 -0.91 11.22
N SER A 42 -1.41 -2.01 10.47
CA SER A 42 -0.61 -3.19 10.82
C SER A 42 0.29 -3.59 9.65
N HIS A 43 1.56 -3.86 9.95
CA HIS A 43 2.44 -4.54 8.99
C HIS A 43 2.08 -6.03 9.00
N ILE A 44 1.63 -6.56 7.86
CA ILE A 44 1.34 -7.98 7.71
C ILE A 44 1.87 -8.53 6.38
N PRO A 45 2.30 -9.80 6.34
CA PRO A 45 2.60 -10.47 5.09
C PRO A 45 1.34 -10.67 4.25
N PHE A 46 1.44 -10.43 2.96
CA PHE A 46 0.42 -10.73 1.96
C PHE A 46 0.93 -11.72 0.92
N VAL A 47 0.00 -12.52 0.41
CA VAL A 47 0.14 -13.29 -0.82
C VAL A 47 -0.79 -12.69 -1.85
N LEU A 48 -0.26 -12.39 -3.03
CA LEU A 48 -1.04 -11.94 -4.19
C LEU A 48 -1.37 -13.15 -5.06
N ASP A 49 -2.66 -13.42 -5.21
CA ASP A 49 -3.17 -14.40 -6.17
C ASP A 49 -3.65 -13.68 -7.43
N VAL A 50 -3.24 -14.16 -8.59
CA VAL A 50 -3.70 -13.65 -9.89
C VAL A 50 -4.23 -14.85 -10.67
N GLU A 51 -5.43 -14.74 -11.24
CA GLU A 51 -6.08 -15.85 -11.96
C GLU A 51 -5.56 -15.90 -13.41
N ASP A 52 -5.38 -14.75 -14.04
CA ASP A 52 -4.83 -14.61 -15.39
C ASP A 52 -3.67 -13.62 -15.43
N GLU A 53 -2.44 -14.14 -15.33
CA GLU A 53 -1.20 -13.36 -15.40
C GLU A 53 -0.98 -12.66 -16.77
N THR A 54 -1.79 -12.99 -17.79
CA THR A 54 -1.71 -12.39 -19.12
C THR A 54 -2.68 -11.24 -19.33
N SER A 55 -3.63 -11.06 -18.40
CA SER A 55 -4.62 -9.99 -18.44
C SER A 55 -4.10 -8.73 -17.75
N ASP A 56 -4.19 -7.58 -18.42
CA ASP A 56 -3.97 -6.28 -17.81
C ASP A 56 -5.18 -5.77 -17.00
N GLU A 57 -6.28 -6.54 -16.95
CA GLU A 57 -7.49 -6.21 -16.17
C GLU A 57 -7.57 -6.99 -14.85
N ASP A 58 -6.85 -8.11 -14.72
CA ASP A 58 -6.81 -8.89 -13.48
C ASP A 58 -5.87 -8.22 -12.47
N LEU A 59 -6.44 -7.48 -11.52
CA LEU A 59 -5.69 -6.85 -10.44
C LEU A 59 -5.15 -7.85 -9.40
N GLY A 60 -5.73 -9.05 -9.36
CA GLY A 60 -5.46 -10.07 -8.36
C GLY A 60 -6.13 -9.83 -7.01
N ARG A 61 -5.97 -10.81 -6.11
CA ARG A 61 -6.52 -10.83 -4.75
C ARG A 61 -5.40 -10.90 -3.73
N LEU A 62 -5.40 -9.95 -2.80
CA LEU A 62 -4.50 -9.97 -1.65
C LEU A 62 -5.07 -10.83 -0.53
N ARG A 63 -4.27 -11.78 -0.05
CA ARG A 63 -4.57 -12.61 1.12
C ARG A 63 -3.54 -12.36 2.20
N GLY A 64 -4.01 -12.06 3.41
CA GLY A 64 -3.20 -11.91 4.60
C GLY A 64 -3.97 -12.41 5.81
N HIS A 65 -3.34 -12.41 6.98
CA HIS A 65 -4.02 -12.72 8.22
C HIS A 65 -3.57 -11.79 9.35
N LEU A 66 -4.49 -11.51 10.26
CA LEU A 66 -4.25 -10.78 11.48
C LEU A 66 -4.63 -11.65 12.67
N ALA A 67 -3.85 -11.56 13.74
CA ALA A 67 -4.22 -12.21 14.99
C ALA A 67 -5.52 -11.57 15.53
N ARG A 68 -6.49 -12.39 15.94
CA ARG A 68 -7.79 -11.94 16.47
C ARG A 68 -7.69 -11.00 17.68
N GLN A 69 -6.57 -11.03 18.41
CA GLN A 69 -6.33 -10.12 19.53
C GLN A 69 -5.90 -8.72 19.09
N ASN A 70 -5.48 -8.53 17.84
CA ASN A 70 -5.09 -7.24 17.31
C ASN A 70 -6.30 -6.27 17.33
N PRO A 71 -6.19 -5.07 17.93
CA PRO A 71 -7.26 -4.07 17.94
C PRO A 71 -7.86 -3.79 16.57
N GLN A 72 -7.05 -3.77 15.50
CA GLN A 72 -7.52 -3.58 14.13
C GLN A 72 -8.45 -4.71 13.67
N SER A 73 -8.12 -5.95 14.01
CA SER A 73 -8.99 -7.09 13.70
C SER A 73 -10.31 -7.04 14.47
N LYS A 74 -10.28 -6.58 15.73
CA LYS A 74 -11.50 -6.42 16.54
C LYS A 74 -12.41 -5.34 15.99
N ALA A 75 -11.86 -4.18 15.64
CA ALA A 75 -12.61 -3.10 15.01
C ALA A 75 -13.28 -3.55 13.69
N MET A 76 -12.58 -4.30 12.84
CA MET A 76 -13.16 -4.88 11.62
C MET A 76 -14.29 -5.87 11.92
N ILE A 77 -14.09 -6.78 12.88
CA ILE A 77 -15.12 -7.76 13.26
C ILE A 77 -16.37 -7.07 13.81
N GLU A 78 -16.22 -6.08 14.69
CA GLU A 78 -17.32 -5.30 15.26
C GLU A 78 -18.10 -4.55 14.17
N ALA A 79 -17.39 -3.93 13.22
CA ALA A 79 -18.01 -3.24 12.09
C ALA A 79 -18.87 -4.19 11.24
N VAL A 80 -18.31 -5.33 10.85
CA VAL A 80 -19.03 -6.36 10.07
C VAL A 80 -20.26 -6.87 10.82
N GLN A 81 -20.14 -7.13 12.12
CA GLN A 81 -21.25 -7.61 12.94
C GLN A 81 -22.35 -6.54 13.10
N SER A 82 -21.98 -5.27 13.23
CA SER A 82 -22.94 -4.17 13.41
C SER A 82 -23.79 -3.91 12.16
N ALA A 83 -23.32 -4.31 10.97
CA ALA A 83 -24.06 -4.17 9.72
C ALA A 83 -25.31 -5.08 9.66
N GLY A 84 -25.47 -6.02 10.59
CA GLY A 84 -26.68 -6.84 10.73
C GLY A 84 -26.93 -7.83 9.59
N THR A 85 -25.91 -8.08 8.76
CA THR A 85 -25.95 -9.07 7.68
C THR A 85 -25.22 -10.35 8.10
N GLU A 86 -25.54 -11.49 7.49
CA GLU A 86 -24.71 -12.71 7.62
C GLU A 86 -23.39 -12.62 6.83
N SER A 87 -23.03 -11.43 6.33
CA SER A 87 -21.81 -11.19 5.56
C SER A 87 -20.58 -11.26 6.45
N THR A 88 -19.46 -11.75 5.89
CA THR A 88 -18.12 -11.65 6.49
C THR A 88 -17.28 -10.56 5.83
N THR A 89 -17.91 -9.72 5.01
CA THR A 89 -17.26 -8.65 4.23
C THR A 89 -17.37 -7.33 4.97
N LEU A 90 -16.26 -6.60 5.02
CA LEU A 90 -16.22 -5.23 5.51
C LEU A 90 -16.66 -4.29 4.37
N ASP A 91 -17.63 -3.42 4.63
CA ASP A 91 -18.14 -2.47 3.63
C ASP A 91 -17.22 -1.24 3.44
N GLN A 92 -16.37 -0.95 4.43
CA GLN A 92 -15.43 0.15 4.39
C GLN A 92 -14.23 -0.17 3.50
N GLU A 93 -13.82 0.81 2.70
CA GLU A 93 -12.56 0.77 1.95
C GLU A 93 -11.36 0.61 2.89
N VAL A 94 -10.35 -0.13 2.43
CA VAL A 94 -9.09 -0.33 3.15
C VAL A 94 -7.93 -0.01 2.21
N LEU A 95 -6.80 0.42 2.77
CA LEU A 95 -5.59 0.68 2.00
C LEU A 95 -4.50 -0.30 2.39
N VAL A 96 -3.89 -0.97 1.41
CA VAL A 96 -2.64 -1.72 1.60
C VAL A 96 -1.51 -1.03 0.86
N LEU A 97 -0.48 -0.61 1.62
CA LEU A 97 0.72 -0.01 1.06
C LEU A 97 1.86 -1.02 1.03
N PHE A 98 2.42 -1.24 -0.16
CA PHE A 98 3.67 -1.98 -0.37
C PHE A 98 4.76 -1.00 -0.78
N THR A 99 5.92 -1.07 -0.14
CA THR A 99 7.06 -0.19 -0.45
C THR A 99 8.25 -1.04 -0.88
N ALA A 100 8.84 -0.71 -2.02
CA ALA A 100 10.04 -1.38 -2.50
C ALA A 100 11.25 -1.04 -1.61
N ALA A 101 12.04 -2.07 -1.27
CA ALA A 101 13.35 -1.91 -0.64
C ALA A 101 14.47 -2.38 -1.59
N PRO A 102 15.64 -1.71 -1.59
CA PRO A 102 15.97 -0.51 -0.83
C PRO A 102 15.38 0.76 -1.48
N HIS A 103 15.02 1.73 -0.64
CA HIS A 103 14.77 3.11 -1.03
C HIS A 103 15.79 4.02 -0.35
N HIS A 104 16.16 5.15 -0.96
CA HIS A 104 17.23 5.95 -0.40
C HIS A 104 17.14 7.45 -0.71
N TYR A 105 17.76 8.22 0.17
CA TYR A 105 18.02 9.65 -0.06
C TYR A 105 18.94 9.86 -1.27
N VAL A 106 18.59 10.82 -2.12
CA VAL A 106 19.43 11.30 -3.22
C VAL A 106 19.93 12.70 -2.87
N THR A 107 21.23 12.81 -2.62
CA THR A 107 21.84 14.08 -2.26
C THR A 107 21.97 15.01 -3.47
N PRO A 108 21.71 16.31 -3.31
CA PRO A 108 21.96 17.28 -4.38
C PRO A 108 23.42 17.37 -4.81
N LYS A 109 24.35 16.82 -4.02
CA LYS A 109 25.78 16.78 -4.37
C LYS A 109 26.07 15.92 -5.61
N PHE A 110 25.20 14.98 -5.97
CA PHE A 110 25.37 14.17 -7.19
C PHE A 110 25.12 14.96 -8.48
N TYR A 111 24.41 16.09 -8.43
CA TYR A 111 24.14 16.93 -9.60
C TYR A 111 25.31 17.87 -9.89
N THR A 112 26.43 17.32 -10.35
CA THR A 112 27.70 18.04 -10.54
C THR A 112 27.64 19.12 -11.62
N GLU A 113 26.79 18.96 -12.64
CA GLU A 113 26.68 19.90 -13.76
C GLU A 113 25.67 21.03 -13.49
N THR A 114 24.49 20.70 -12.97
CA THR A 114 23.38 21.65 -12.81
C THR A 114 23.45 22.45 -11.51
N LYS A 115 24.07 21.89 -10.46
CA LYS A 115 24.21 22.57 -9.17
C LYS A 115 25.08 23.83 -9.25
N PRO A 116 26.28 23.83 -9.89
CA PRO A 116 27.11 25.03 -9.99
C PRO A 116 26.54 26.07 -10.98
N THR A 117 25.82 25.61 -12.01
CA THR A 117 25.37 26.45 -13.13
C THR A 117 24.03 27.12 -12.86
N THR A 118 23.08 26.43 -12.24
CA THR A 118 21.71 26.96 -12.03
C THR A 118 21.26 26.99 -10.57
N ALA A 119 21.94 26.25 -9.69
CA ALA A 119 21.53 25.98 -8.31
C ALA A 119 20.10 25.40 -8.15
N LYS A 120 19.41 25.04 -9.24
CA LYS A 120 18.06 24.47 -9.24
C LYS A 120 18.11 22.95 -9.02
N VAL A 121 18.64 22.54 -7.88
CA VAL A 121 18.71 21.13 -7.48
C VAL A 121 18.10 20.97 -6.09
N VAL A 122 17.23 19.98 -5.93
CA VAL A 122 16.56 19.71 -4.65
C VAL A 122 16.96 18.32 -4.16
N PRO A 123 17.05 18.13 -2.84
CA PRO A 123 17.17 16.79 -2.28
C PRO A 123 15.90 16.01 -2.58
N THR A 124 16.02 14.72 -2.84
CA THR A 124 14.86 13.85 -3.07
C THR A 124 15.08 12.49 -2.43
N TRP A 125 14.04 11.65 -2.47
CA TRP A 125 14.09 10.27 -2.04
C TRP A 125 13.64 9.39 -3.22
N ASN A 126 14.47 8.43 -3.60
CA ASN A 126 14.10 7.43 -4.60
C ASN A 126 13.42 6.27 -3.90
N TYR A 127 12.20 5.97 -4.32
CA TYR A 127 11.41 4.83 -3.85
C TYR A 127 10.44 4.40 -4.95
N ALA A 128 9.90 3.19 -4.79
CA ALA A 128 8.73 2.72 -5.52
C ALA A 128 7.73 2.18 -4.50
N ALA A 129 6.44 2.34 -4.77
CA ALA A 129 5.39 1.85 -3.89
C ALA A 129 4.13 1.52 -4.68
N VAL A 130 3.35 0.57 -4.18
CA VAL A 130 2.04 0.19 -4.70
C VAL A 130 1.01 0.40 -3.59
N GLN A 131 -0.09 1.08 -3.94
CA GLN A 131 -1.25 1.28 -3.09
C GLN A 131 -2.41 0.46 -3.67
N ALA A 132 -2.85 -0.56 -2.94
CA ALA A 132 -4.05 -1.34 -3.27
C ALA A 132 -5.21 -0.88 -2.39
N HIS A 133 -6.35 -0.55 -3.01
CA HIS A 133 -7.58 -0.07 -2.37
C HIS A 133 -8.79 -0.58 -3.16
#